data_AF-A0A6A6JA07-F1
#
_entry.id   AF-A0A6A6JA07-F1
#
_cell.length_a   1.000
_cell.length_b   1.000
_cell.length_c   1.000
_cell.angle_alpha   90.00
_cell.angle_beta   90.00
_cell.angle_gamma   90.00
#
_symmetry.space_group_name_H-M   'P 1'
#
loop_
_entity.id
_entity.type
_entity.pdbx_description
1 polymer ?
#
loop_
_entity_poly.entity_id
_entity_poly.type
_entity_poly.pdbx_seq_one_letter_code
_entity_poly.pdbx_strand_id
1 'polypeptide(L)'
;SLYKLMSDRLSSSYKTRPFGLPHEERWKNRGMVLLLSMFINLSPLNPEYDKFRNGRERPDQEVLIQQLRRGETVLMALTPLIKRISSMPTDIYTNAENANAIRIDSAHSTASTTTSTWPSWRKRNGVPGETAPSPADLWAAILVAVTYRQFIAEVVEALMHEIDPGMDVKGFLIRIGDPAQRFREGEDDGIREKMRRLLDPEYDRL
;
A
#
# COMPACT_ATOMS: atom_id res chain seq x y z
N SER A 1 -12.78 -8.43 3.00
CA SER A 1 -11.38 -8.89 2.99
C SER A 1 -10.43 -7.70 3.10
N LEU A 2 -9.20 -7.90 3.58
CA LEU A 2 -8.18 -6.85 3.69
C LEU A 2 -7.85 -6.22 2.32
N TYR A 3 -7.77 -7.03 1.25
CA TYR A 3 -7.62 -6.55 -0.13
C TYR A 3 -8.70 -5.52 -0.50
N LYS A 4 -9.99 -5.86 -0.30
CA LYS A 4 -11.10 -4.96 -0.61
C LYS A 4 -11.01 -3.65 0.18
N LEU A 5 -10.65 -3.73 1.47
CA LEU A 5 -10.46 -2.55 2.29
C LEU A 5 -9.34 -1.64 1.73
N MET A 6 -8.19 -2.20 1.36
CA MET A 6 -7.08 -1.42 0.78
C MET A 6 -7.50 -0.75 -0.53
N SER A 7 -8.17 -1.49 -1.41
CA SER A 7 -8.67 -0.98 -2.70
C SER A 7 -9.71 0.13 -2.51
N ASP A 8 -10.68 -0.05 -1.61
CA ASP A 8 -11.72 0.95 -1.32
C ASP A 8 -11.10 2.23 -0.73
N ARG A 9 -10.14 2.08 0.20
CA ARG A 9 -9.43 3.20 0.83
C ARG A 9 -8.60 3.99 -0.17
N LEU A 10 -7.84 3.31 -1.04
CA LEU A 10 -7.08 3.97 -2.10
C LEU A 10 -7.99 4.74 -3.06
N SER A 11 -9.12 4.13 -3.47
CA SER A 11 -10.12 4.77 -4.32
C SER A 11 -10.72 6.01 -3.66
N SER A 12 -11.12 5.93 -2.39
CA SER A 12 -11.60 7.08 -1.61
C SER A 12 -10.55 8.18 -1.50
N SER A 13 -9.30 7.83 -1.18
CA SER A 13 -8.17 8.77 -1.07
C SER A 13 -7.92 9.55 -2.37
N TYR A 14 -8.03 8.87 -3.51
CA TYR A 14 -7.90 9.52 -4.81
C TYR A 14 -9.09 10.45 -5.13
N LYS A 15 -10.31 10.06 -4.76
CA LYS A 15 -11.52 10.88 -4.98
C LYS A 15 -11.54 12.15 -4.12
N THR A 16 -11.00 12.10 -2.90
CA THR A 16 -10.98 13.24 -1.95
C THR A 16 -9.73 14.10 -2.06
N ARG A 17 -8.89 13.90 -3.08
CA ARG A 17 -7.70 14.73 -3.30
C ARG A 17 -8.09 16.21 -3.56
N PRO A 18 -7.22 17.18 -3.19
CA PRO A 18 -7.40 18.58 -3.48
C PRO A 18 -7.58 18.81 -4.97
N PHE A 19 -8.58 19.61 -5.28
CA PHE A 19 -8.76 20.17 -6.62
C PHE A 19 -7.84 21.38 -6.78
N GLY A 20 -7.36 21.64 -7.99
CA GLY A 20 -6.52 22.81 -8.29
C GLY A 20 -5.01 22.65 -8.04
N LEU A 21 -4.52 21.42 -7.85
CA LEU A 21 -3.07 21.18 -7.77
C LEU A 21 -2.34 21.62 -9.06
N PRO A 22 -1.09 22.10 -8.96
CA PRO A 22 -0.22 22.34 -10.11
C PRO A 22 -0.13 21.12 -11.03
N HIS A 23 0.11 21.36 -12.32
CA HIS A 23 0.08 20.32 -13.35
C HIS A 23 0.94 19.10 -12.98
N GLU A 24 2.19 19.33 -12.57
CA GLU A 24 3.14 18.29 -12.15
C GLU A 24 2.64 17.51 -10.92
N GLU A 25 2.12 18.20 -9.91
CA GLU A 25 1.62 17.56 -8.69
C GLU A 25 0.38 16.69 -8.94
N ARG A 26 -0.47 17.07 -9.91
CA ARG A 26 -1.61 16.23 -10.32
C ARG A 26 -1.15 14.90 -10.87
N TRP A 27 -0.14 14.91 -11.75
CA TRP A 27 0.40 13.69 -12.34
C TRP A 27 1.18 12.87 -11.31
N LYS A 28 2.00 13.51 -10.47
CA LYS A 28 2.65 12.81 -9.37
C LYS A 28 1.64 12.08 -8.46
N ASN A 29 0.55 12.77 -8.07
CA ASN A 29 -0.52 12.14 -7.27
C ASN A 29 -1.17 10.95 -7.97
N ARG A 30 -1.47 11.09 -9.27
CA ARG A 30 -2.04 9.99 -10.05
C ARG A 30 -1.07 8.82 -10.18
N GLY A 31 0.22 9.07 -10.44
CA GLY A 31 1.25 8.05 -10.51
C GLY A 31 1.38 7.25 -9.22
N MET A 32 1.37 7.93 -8.06
CA MET A 32 1.40 7.25 -6.75
C MET A 32 0.20 6.31 -6.54
N VAL A 33 -1.00 6.75 -6.93
CA VAL A 33 -2.21 5.93 -6.83
C VAL A 33 -2.17 4.74 -7.79
N LEU A 34 -1.70 4.95 -9.03
CA LEU A 34 -1.52 3.85 -9.99
C LEU A 34 -0.55 2.79 -9.45
N LEU A 35 0.57 3.23 -8.88
CA LEU A 35 1.57 2.34 -8.30
C LEU A 35 1.02 1.55 -7.10
N LEU A 36 0.39 2.22 -6.13
CA LEU A 36 -0.23 1.55 -4.99
C LEU A 36 -1.33 0.59 -5.45
N SER A 37 -2.10 0.94 -6.47
CA SER A 37 -3.11 0.05 -7.04
C SER A 37 -2.47 -1.21 -7.65
N MET A 38 -1.35 -1.06 -8.36
CA MET A 38 -0.60 -2.21 -8.88
C MET A 38 -0.13 -3.11 -7.74
N PHE A 39 0.41 -2.54 -6.66
CA PHE A 39 0.92 -3.31 -5.52
C PHE A 39 -0.20 -4.03 -4.78
N ILE A 40 -1.35 -3.38 -4.56
CA ILE A 40 -2.52 -4.00 -3.94
C ILE A 40 -3.04 -5.17 -4.81
N ASN A 41 -2.97 -5.05 -6.14
CA ASN A 41 -3.37 -6.13 -7.05
C ASN A 41 -2.45 -7.35 -6.99
N LEU A 42 -1.20 -7.20 -6.54
CA LEU A 42 -0.29 -8.32 -6.25
C LEU A 42 -0.58 -9.00 -4.91
N SER A 43 -1.58 -8.52 -4.16
CA SER A 43 -1.90 -9.12 -2.87
C SER A 43 -2.33 -10.56 -3.04
N PRO A 44 -1.81 -11.48 -2.22
CA PRO A 44 -2.35 -12.84 -2.18
C PRO A 44 -3.82 -12.85 -1.71
N LEU A 45 -4.34 -11.77 -1.13
CA LEU A 45 -5.74 -11.67 -0.78
C LEU A 45 -6.63 -11.16 -1.93
N ASN A 46 -6.06 -10.83 -3.09
CA ASN A 46 -6.81 -10.50 -4.29
C ASN A 46 -7.40 -11.79 -4.91
N PRO A 47 -8.74 -11.91 -5.07
CA PRO A 47 -9.35 -13.09 -5.68
C PRO A 47 -8.88 -13.35 -7.12
N GLU A 48 -8.56 -12.30 -7.87
CA GLU A 48 -8.02 -12.45 -9.24
C GLU A 48 -6.59 -12.98 -9.25
N TYR A 49 -5.89 -12.91 -8.12
CA TYR A 49 -4.55 -13.46 -7.97
C TYR A 49 -4.56 -15.00 -7.98
N ASP A 50 -5.71 -15.63 -7.73
CA ASP A 50 -5.87 -17.09 -7.78
C ASP A 50 -5.49 -17.68 -9.15
N LYS A 51 -5.67 -16.91 -10.23
CA LYS A 51 -5.24 -17.30 -11.59
C LYS A 51 -3.73 -17.48 -11.72
N PHE A 52 -2.95 -16.87 -10.83
CA PHE A 52 -1.48 -16.91 -10.83
C PHE A 52 -0.92 -17.85 -9.75
N ARG A 53 -1.76 -18.58 -9.01
CA ARG A 53 -1.36 -19.41 -7.86
C ARG A 53 -0.86 -20.81 -8.18
N ASN A 54 -0.93 -21.24 -9.44
CA ASN A 54 -0.56 -22.61 -9.86
C ASN A 54 -1.15 -23.70 -8.94
N GLY A 55 -2.36 -23.50 -8.41
CA GLY A 55 -3.05 -24.47 -7.53
C GLY A 55 -2.74 -24.38 -6.04
N ARG A 56 -1.94 -23.42 -5.54
CA ARG A 56 -1.77 -23.20 -4.09
C ARG A 56 -3.06 -22.65 -3.45
N GLU A 57 -3.30 -23.06 -2.22
CA GLU A 57 -4.38 -22.51 -1.39
C GLU A 57 -4.15 -21.01 -1.10
N ARG A 58 -5.26 -20.30 -0.96
CA ARG A 58 -5.23 -18.89 -0.54
C ARG A 58 -4.68 -18.81 0.88
N PRO A 59 -3.66 -17.98 1.15
CA PRO A 59 -3.18 -17.77 2.50
C PRO A 59 -4.31 -17.18 3.33
N ASP A 60 -4.43 -17.70 4.54
CA ASP A 60 -5.44 -17.26 5.49
C ASP A 60 -5.26 -15.76 5.77
N GLN A 61 -6.34 -15.02 5.61
CA GLN A 61 -6.37 -13.58 5.90
C GLN A 61 -5.95 -13.31 7.34
N GLU A 62 -6.30 -14.20 8.28
CA GLU A 62 -5.91 -14.06 9.69
C GLU A 62 -4.40 -14.21 9.88
N VAL A 63 -3.72 -15.03 9.07
CA VAL A 63 -2.26 -15.14 9.11
C VAL A 63 -1.60 -13.84 8.65
N LEU A 64 -2.08 -13.22 7.58
CA LEU A 64 -1.55 -11.92 7.14
C LEU A 64 -1.86 -10.81 8.16
N ILE A 65 -3.06 -10.80 8.76
CA ILE A 65 -3.41 -9.86 9.84
C ILE A 65 -2.53 -10.08 11.07
N GLN A 66 -2.25 -11.32 11.44
CA GLN A 66 -1.33 -11.64 12.55
C GLN A 66 0.11 -11.22 12.25
N GLN A 67 0.58 -11.40 11.01
CA GLN A 67 1.89 -10.92 10.59
C GLN A 67 1.97 -9.39 10.66
N LEU A 68 0.93 -8.68 10.21
CA LEU A 68 0.82 -7.22 10.34
C LEU A 68 0.78 -6.75 11.80
N ARG A 69 0.24 -7.57 12.72
CA ARG A 69 0.24 -7.29 14.17
C ARG A 69 1.59 -7.49 14.83
N ARG A 70 2.48 -8.30 14.26
CA ARG A 70 3.82 -8.56 14.81
C ARG A 70 4.85 -7.49 14.44
N GLY A 71 4.55 -6.64 13.45
CA GLY A 71 5.39 -5.48 13.11
C GLY A 71 5.26 -4.37 14.16
N GLU A 72 6.21 -4.30 15.09
CA GLU A 72 6.21 -3.38 16.24
C GLU A 72 6.12 -1.89 15.86
N THR A 73 6.59 -1.49 14.68
CA THR A 73 6.69 -0.09 14.26
C THR A 73 5.44 0.48 13.60
N VAL A 74 4.54 -0.37 13.08
CA VAL A 74 3.33 0.07 12.34
C VAL A 74 2.06 0.02 13.21
N LEU A 75 2.19 -0.56 14.41
CA LEU A 75 1.11 -0.83 15.35
C LEU A 75 0.42 0.44 15.85
N MET A 76 1.15 1.50 16.23
CA MET A 76 0.53 2.72 16.79
C MET A 76 -0.40 3.42 15.78
N ALA A 77 -0.04 3.46 14.50
CA ALA A 77 -0.86 4.08 13.46
C ALA A 77 -2.01 3.18 12.99
N LEU A 78 -1.81 1.85 12.96
CA LEU A 78 -2.80 0.91 12.42
C LEU A 78 -3.72 0.26 13.48
N THR A 79 -3.47 0.43 14.78
CA THR A 79 -4.25 -0.19 15.87
C THR A 79 -5.78 -0.07 15.69
N PRO A 80 -6.36 1.12 15.46
CA PRO A 80 -7.82 1.24 15.32
C PRO A 80 -8.34 0.54 14.04
N LEU A 81 -7.53 0.46 12.98
CA LEU A 81 -7.89 -0.21 11.74
C LEU A 81 -7.82 -1.73 11.87
N ILE A 82 -6.73 -2.26 12.45
CA ILE A 82 -6.53 -3.70 12.68
C ILE A 82 -7.59 -4.25 13.64
N LYS A 83 -7.97 -3.49 14.67
CA LYS A 83 -9.06 -3.88 15.59
C LYS A 83 -10.39 -4.00 14.85
N ARG A 84 -10.67 -3.10 13.91
CA ARG A 84 -11.90 -3.09 13.10
C ARG A 84 -11.96 -4.23 12.08
N ILE A 85 -10.82 -4.58 11.48
CA ILE A 85 -10.73 -5.70 10.51
C ILE A 85 -10.90 -7.04 11.22
N SER A 86 -10.25 -7.22 12.37
CA SER A 86 -10.34 -8.45 13.15
C SER A 86 -11.70 -8.69 13.80
N SER A 87 -12.53 -7.65 13.91
CA SER A 87 -13.92 -7.76 14.37
C SER A 87 -14.92 -7.99 13.24
N MET A 88 -14.48 -8.06 11.97
CA MET A 88 -15.38 -8.35 10.85
C MET A 88 -15.52 -9.87 10.67
N PRO A 89 -16.75 -10.42 10.68
CA PRO A 89 -16.97 -11.82 10.34
C PRO A 89 -16.42 -12.11 8.93
N THR A 90 -15.76 -13.26 8.79
CA THR A 90 -15.17 -13.72 7.53
C THR A 90 -16.22 -14.09 6.48
N ASP A 91 -17.45 -14.35 6.91
CA ASP A 91 -18.59 -14.67 6.07
C ASP A 91 -19.58 -13.51 5.95
N ILE A 92 -20.20 -13.43 4.77
CA ILE A 92 -21.27 -12.50 4.34
C ILE A 92 -20.78 -11.19 3.70
N TYR A 93 -20.42 -11.28 2.41
CA TYR A 93 -20.73 -10.23 1.44
C TYR A 93 -21.17 -10.85 0.10
N THR A 94 -22.22 -11.67 0.15
CA THR A 94 -23.19 -11.71 -0.94
C THR A 94 -24.06 -10.47 -0.79
N ASN A 95 -23.95 -9.54 -1.76
CA ASN A 95 -24.92 -8.49 -2.08
C ASN A 95 -25.69 -7.88 -0.90
N ALA A 96 -25.23 -6.73 -0.39
CA ALA A 96 -26.08 -5.82 0.36
C ALA A 96 -25.85 -4.41 -0.17
N GLU A 97 -26.75 -4.00 -1.07
CA GLU A 97 -27.10 -2.62 -1.29
C GLU A 97 -27.54 -1.98 0.04
N ASN A 98 -27.21 -0.70 0.22
CA ASN A 98 -27.65 0.17 1.32
C ASN A 98 -27.16 -0.16 2.74
N ALA A 99 -26.13 0.56 3.19
CA ALA A 99 -25.98 0.92 4.60
C ALA A 99 -25.25 2.27 4.75
N ASN A 100 -26.06 3.31 4.94
CA ASN A 100 -25.81 4.60 5.58
C ASN A 100 -24.35 5.09 5.69
N ALA A 101 -24.05 6.12 4.90
CA ALA A 101 -22.88 6.96 5.05
C ALA A 101 -22.90 7.67 6.42
N ILE A 102 -22.14 7.13 7.38
CA ILE A 102 -21.82 7.84 8.62
C ILE A 102 -20.83 8.94 8.26
N ARG A 103 -21.32 10.19 8.20
CA ARG A 103 -20.50 11.42 8.22
C ARG A 103 -19.72 11.44 9.53
N ILE A 104 -18.40 11.51 9.44
CA ILE A 104 -17.52 11.74 10.59
C ILE A 104 -16.98 13.16 10.41
N ASP A 105 -17.53 14.10 11.19
CA ASP A 105 -17.00 15.46 11.27
C ASP A 105 -15.70 15.45 12.07
N SER A 106 -14.71 16.14 11.52
CA SER A 106 -13.37 16.25 12.08
C SER A 106 -13.34 17.26 13.21
N ALA A 107 -12.79 16.88 14.36
CA ALA A 107 -12.18 17.81 15.27
C ALA A 107 -11.02 17.08 15.96
N HIS A 108 -9.79 17.54 15.74
CA HIS A 108 -8.80 17.79 16.79
C HIS A 108 -7.60 18.48 16.14
N SER A 109 -7.53 19.80 16.34
CA SER A 109 -6.28 20.56 16.33
C SER A 109 -5.52 20.19 17.60
N THR A 110 -4.34 19.62 17.45
CA THR A 110 -3.27 19.79 18.43
C THR A 110 -1.99 19.79 17.65
N ALA A 111 -1.32 20.94 17.62
CA ALA A 111 0.05 21.06 17.16
C ALA A 111 0.93 20.24 18.10
N SER A 112 1.03 18.94 17.83
CA SER A 112 2.08 18.09 18.35
C SER A 112 3.15 18.09 17.30
N THR A 113 4.36 18.49 17.68
CA THR A 113 5.59 18.15 16.97
C THR A 113 5.71 16.63 16.99
N THR A 114 4.94 15.95 16.15
CA THR A 114 5.07 14.51 15.94
C THR A 114 6.32 14.33 15.13
N THR A 115 7.43 14.11 15.83
CA THR A 115 8.56 13.32 15.34
C THR A 115 7.96 12.19 14.52
N SER A 116 8.24 12.15 13.21
CA SER A 116 7.71 11.12 12.31
C SER A 116 8.19 9.76 12.80
N THR A 117 7.37 9.11 13.62
CA THR A 117 7.57 7.73 14.08
C THR A 117 7.16 6.80 12.95
N TRP A 118 7.89 6.91 11.85
CA TRP A 118 7.82 6.02 10.71
C TRP A 118 8.73 4.82 10.96
N PRO A 119 8.47 3.66 10.33
CA PRO A 119 9.23 2.46 10.59
C PRO A 119 10.72 2.70 10.41
N SER A 120 11.50 2.30 11.41
CA SER A 120 12.95 2.55 11.54
C SER A 120 13.78 2.06 10.35
N TRP A 121 13.25 1.22 9.46
CA TRP A 121 13.99 0.71 8.31
C TRP A 121 14.44 1.80 7.31
N ARG A 122 13.84 3.00 7.37
CA ARG A 122 14.26 4.17 6.56
C ARG A 122 15.39 5.00 7.20
N LYS A 123 15.73 4.81 8.49
CA LYS A 123 16.98 5.36 9.08
C LYS A 123 18.21 4.53 8.64
N ARG A 124 18.23 4.10 7.38
CA ARG A 124 19.26 3.28 6.75
C ARG A 124 20.49 4.14 6.38
N ASN A 125 21.04 4.84 7.37
CA ASN A 125 22.29 5.57 7.23
C ASN A 125 23.47 4.60 7.35
N GLY A 126 23.63 3.71 6.35
CA GLY A 126 24.87 2.96 6.13
C GLY A 126 25.38 2.08 7.28
N VAL A 127 24.54 1.71 8.26
CA VAL A 127 24.96 0.85 9.35
C VAL A 127 25.02 -0.60 8.86
N PRO A 128 26.19 -1.28 8.91
CA PRO A 128 26.31 -2.67 8.49
C PRO A 128 25.58 -3.55 9.52
N GLY A 129 24.53 -4.27 9.09
CA GLY A 129 23.88 -5.30 9.91
C GLY A 129 22.34 -5.27 9.96
N GLU A 130 21.68 -4.29 9.35
CA GLU A 130 20.20 -4.25 9.34
C GLU A 130 19.61 -5.13 8.21
N THR A 131 18.78 -6.09 8.60
CA THR A 131 18.06 -7.03 7.72
C THR A 131 17.06 -6.29 6.82
N ALA A 132 16.94 -6.73 5.57
CA ALA A 132 15.94 -6.24 4.61
C ALA A 132 14.52 -6.28 5.22
N PRO A 133 13.62 -5.32 4.85
CA PRO A 133 12.27 -5.29 5.39
C PRO A 133 11.54 -6.59 5.07
N SER A 134 10.80 -7.11 6.05
CA SER A 134 10.01 -8.32 5.82
C SER A 134 8.81 -8.00 4.91
N PRO A 135 8.26 -8.98 4.19
CA PRO A 135 7.03 -8.78 3.40
C PRO A 135 5.87 -8.22 4.23
N ALA A 136 5.80 -8.59 5.51
CA ALA A 136 4.80 -8.07 6.44
C ALA A 136 4.98 -6.55 6.68
N ASP A 137 6.21 -6.06 6.80
CA ASP A 137 6.51 -4.64 6.96
C ASP A 137 6.12 -3.84 5.71
N LEU A 138 6.36 -4.40 4.53
CA LEU A 138 5.99 -3.80 3.25
C LEU A 138 4.46 -3.73 3.09
N TRP A 139 3.74 -4.81 3.41
CA TRP A 139 2.27 -4.81 3.42
C TRP A 139 1.70 -3.83 4.44
N ALA A 140 2.33 -3.71 5.61
CA ALA A 140 1.93 -2.75 6.63
C ALA A 140 2.15 -1.31 6.15
N ALA A 141 3.25 -1.02 5.47
CA ALA A 141 3.51 0.28 4.85
C ALA A 141 2.47 0.64 3.79
N ILE A 142 2.10 -0.31 2.92
CA ILE A 142 1.02 -0.14 1.93
C ILE A 142 -0.31 0.17 2.64
N LEU A 143 -0.64 -0.57 3.70
CA LEU A 143 -1.86 -0.35 4.48
C LEU A 143 -1.90 1.04 5.14
N VAL A 144 -0.76 1.53 5.64
CA VAL A 144 -0.62 2.90 6.14
C VAL A 144 -0.85 3.91 5.03
N ALA A 145 -0.22 3.74 3.86
CA ALA A 145 -0.36 4.64 2.71
C ALA A 145 -1.82 4.82 2.30
N VAL A 146 -2.55 3.71 2.15
CA VAL A 146 -3.95 3.76 1.71
C VAL A 146 -4.88 4.32 2.79
N THR A 147 -4.50 4.21 4.07
CA THR A 147 -5.31 4.72 5.19
C THR A 147 -5.05 6.21 5.45
N TYR A 148 -3.79 6.64 5.30
CA TYR A 148 -3.32 7.97 5.68
C TYR A 148 -2.61 8.62 4.51
N ARG A 149 -3.34 9.49 3.80
CA ARG A 149 -2.88 10.11 2.55
C ARG A 149 -1.54 10.85 2.67
N GLN A 150 -1.25 11.46 3.81
CA GLN A 150 0.01 12.16 4.07
C GLN A 150 1.26 11.27 3.91
N PHE A 151 1.10 9.95 4.02
CA PHE A 151 2.20 8.99 3.90
C PHE A 151 2.32 8.36 2.51
N ILE A 152 1.39 8.63 1.58
CA ILE A 152 1.43 8.00 0.25
C ILE A 152 2.75 8.25 -0.46
N ALA A 153 3.23 9.49 -0.47
CA ALA A 153 4.48 9.84 -1.15
C ALA A 153 5.68 9.13 -0.53
N GLU A 154 5.80 9.17 0.79
CA GLU A 154 6.90 8.55 1.52
C GLU A 154 6.91 7.02 1.34
N VAL A 155 5.75 6.35 1.44
CA VAL A 155 5.62 4.91 1.21
C VAL A 155 6.02 4.55 -0.21
N VAL A 156 5.44 5.24 -1.19
CA VAL A 156 5.69 4.94 -2.60
C VAL A 156 7.16 5.11 -2.93
N GLU A 157 7.78 6.20 -2.50
CA GLU A 157 9.22 6.43 -2.70
C GLU A 157 10.07 5.33 -2.04
N ALA A 158 9.70 4.92 -0.83
CA ALA A 158 10.45 3.90 -0.12
C ALA A 158 10.36 2.54 -0.84
N LEU A 159 9.14 2.13 -1.23
CA LEU A 159 8.91 0.89 -1.97
C LEU A 159 9.64 0.89 -3.31
N MET A 160 9.66 2.02 -4.03
CA MET A 160 10.37 2.10 -5.30
C MET A 160 11.89 2.01 -5.14
N HIS A 161 12.46 2.55 -4.05
CA HIS A 161 13.89 2.38 -3.77
C HIS A 161 14.26 0.96 -3.33
N GLU A 162 13.34 0.19 -2.74
CA GLU A 162 13.57 -1.26 -2.53
C GLU A 162 13.63 -2.04 -3.85
N ILE A 163 12.84 -1.62 -4.85
CA ILE A 163 12.81 -2.24 -6.19
C ILE A 163 14.01 -1.82 -7.04
N ASP A 164 14.40 -0.55 -6.94
CA ASP A 164 15.47 0.07 -7.72
C ASP A 164 16.06 1.28 -6.99
N PRO A 165 17.18 1.12 -6.27
CA PRO A 165 17.80 2.20 -5.50
C PRO A 165 18.20 3.40 -6.35
N GLY A 166 18.48 3.21 -7.65
CA GLY A 166 18.94 4.27 -8.56
C GLY A 166 17.83 5.03 -9.27
N MET A 167 16.56 4.69 -9.04
CA MET A 167 15.44 5.27 -9.77
C MET A 167 15.15 6.73 -9.37
N ASP A 168 14.96 7.61 -10.36
CA ASP A 168 14.29 8.89 -10.15
C ASP A 168 12.79 8.67 -9.95
N VAL A 169 12.41 8.38 -8.70
CA VAL A 169 11.02 8.07 -8.36
C VAL A 169 10.09 9.23 -8.67
N LYS A 170 10.51 10.48 -8.45
CA LYS A 170 9.66 11.65 -8.69
C LYS A 170 9.36 11.79 -10.18
N GLY A 171 10.38 11.79 -11.04
CA GLY A 171 10.21 11.87 -12.49
C GLY A 171 9.42 10.69 -13.04
N PHE A 172 9.69 9.49 -12.51
CA PHE A 172 8.93 8.28 -12.85
C PHE A 172 7.43 8.42 -12.55
N LEU A 173 7.06 8.85 -11.33
CA LEU A 173 5.67 9.01 -10.91
C LEU A 173 4.92 10.07 -11.73
N ILE A 174 5.59 11.18 -12.06
CA ILE A 174 5.01 12.22 -12.91
C ILE A 174 4.69 11.64 -14.28
N ARG A 175 5.64 10.90 -14.88
CA ARG A 175 5.45 10.28 -16.20
C ARG A 175 4.31 9.27 -16.20
N ILE A 176 4.31 8.28 -15.30
CA ILE A 176 3.28 7.23 -15.33
C ILE A 176 1.90 7.76 -14.93
N GLY A 177 1.85 8.90 -14.24
CA GLY A 177 0.61 9.58 -13.88
C GLY A 177 0.01 10.41 -15.03
N ASP A 178 0.79 10.78 -16.02
CA ASP A 178 0.33 11.51 -17.19
C ASP A 178 -0.37 10.54 -18.18
N PRO A 179 -1.68 10.70 -18.46
CA PRO A 179 -2.38 9.82 -19.39
C PRO A 179 -1.88 9.89 -20.83
N ALA A 180 -1.15 10.94 -21.22
CA ALA A 180 -0.51 11.02 -22.53
C ALA A 180 0.74 10.15 -22.63
N GLN A 181 1.28 9.72 -21.48
CA GLN A 181 2.46 8.89 -21.39
C GLN A 181 2.05 7.48 -20.97
N ARG A 182 2.72 6.47 -21.53
CA ARG A 182 2.53 5.07 -21.17
C ARG A 182 3.75 4.55 -20.43
N PHE A 183 3.56 3.42 -19.74
CA PHE A 183 4.70 2.58 -19.39
C PHE A 183 5.49 2.27 -20.65
N ARG A 184 6.82 2.25 -20.52
CA ARG A 184 7.67 1.73 -21.59
C ARG A 184 7.41 0.23 -21.73
N GLU A 185 7.70 -0.32 -22.89
CA GLU A 185 7.52 -1.75 -23.14
C GLU A 185 8.28 -2.58 -22.09
N GLY A 186 7.56 -3.45 -21.38
CA GLY A 186 8.09 -4.31 -20.31
C GLY A 186 8.40 -3.61 -18.98
N GLU A 187 8.20 -2.30 -18.86
CA GLU A 187 8.51 -1.56 -17.63
C GLU A 187 7.53 -1.87 -16.50
N ASP A 188 6.24 -1.96 -16.81
CA ASP A 188 5.22 -2.33 -15.84
C ASP A 188 5.35 -3.78 -15.39
N ASP A 189 5.63 -4.69 -16.31
CA ASP A 189 5.92 -6.09 -16.00
C ASP A 189 7.16 -6.22 -15.11
N GLY A 190 8.24 -5.50 -15.42
CA GLY A 190 9.45 -5.48 -14.62
C GLY A 190 9.22 -4.95 -13.19
N ILE A 191 8.41 -3.90 -13.04
CA ILE A 191 8.04 -3.37 -11.70
C ILE A 191 7.18 -4.37 -10.95
N ARG A 192 6.18 -4.97 -11.61
CA ARG A 192 5.30 -5.98 -11.00
C ARG A 192 6.09 -7.20 -10.54
N GLU A 193 7.02 -7.66 -11.36
CA GLU A 193 7.89 -8.79 -11.06
C GLU A 193 8.73 -8.52 -9.81
N LYS A 194 9.52 -7.43 -9.82
CA LYS A 194 10.35 -7.06 -8.67
C LYS A 194 9.53 -6.86 -7.40
N MET A 195 8.37 -6.21 -7.51
CA MET A 195 7.50 -6.01 -6.35
C MET A 195 6.89 -7.31 -5.84
N ARG A 196 6.53 -8.23 -6.74
CA ARG A 196 6.01 -9.55 -6.35
C ARG A 196 7.06 -10.30 -5.52
N ARG A 197 8.33 -10.28 -5.94
CA ARG A 197 9.43 -10.90 -5.17
C ARG A 197 9.61 -10.31 -3.78
N LEU A 198 9.39 -9.01 -3.64
CA LEU A 198 9.47 -8.32 -2.35
C LEU A 198 8.26 -8.61 -1.45
N LEU A 199 7.04 -8.62 -2.01
CA LEU A 199 5.80 -8.77 -1.26
C LEU A 199 5.38 -10.22 -1.01
N ASP A 200 5.87 -11.15 -1.83
CA ASP A 200 5.61 -12.58 -1.78
C ASP A 200 6.86 -13.37 -2.24
N PRO A 201 7.93 -13.43 -1.42
CA PRO A 201 9.17 -14.11 -1.80
C PRO A 201 9.02 -15.62 -2.03
N GLU A 202 7.92 -16.21 -1.58
CA GLU A 202 7.62 -17.63 -1.80
C GLU A 202 7.12 -17.90 -3.22
N TYR A 203 6.77 -16.86 -3.97
CA TYR A 203 6.32 -16.95 -5.36
C TYR A 203 7.42 -17.46 -6.30
N ASP A 204 8.67 -17.02 -6.14
CA ASP A 204 9.78 -17.44 -7.01
C ASP A 204 10.29 -18.86 -6.70
N ARG A 205 9.81 -19.47 -5.62
CA ARG A 205 10.10 -20.87 -5.28
C ARG A 205 9.12 -21.85 -5.94
N LEU A 206 8.27 -21.36 -6.84
CA LEU A 206 7.38 -22.12 -7.72
C LEU A 206 8.14 -22.63 -8.96
#